data_AF-A0A1X0RYB7-F1
#
_entry.id   AF-A0A1X0RYB7-F1
#
_cell.length_a   1.000
_cell.length_b   1.000
_cell.length_c   1.000
_cell.angle_alpha   90.00
_cell.angle_beta   90.00
_cell.angle_gamma   90.00
#
_symmetry.space_group_name_H-M   'P 1'
#
loop_
_entity.id
_entity.type
_entity.pdbx_description
1 polymer ?
#
loop_
_entity_poly.entity_id
_entity_poly.type
_entity_poly.pdbx_seq_one_letter_code
_entity_poly.pdbx_strand_id
1 'polypeptide(L)'
;FHVGKIQELRAELTSEKRDQKHQRKKTVMKKIVANMTMGNDMSPLFPDILNVMQVPVLEIKKMVYLYIINYARTKPDMAVMAISMFIKVKGTKVND
;
A
#
# COMPACT_ATOMS: atom_id res chain seq x y z
N PHE A 1 -15.37 -13.67 -9.11
CA PHE A 1 -14.34 -14.22 -8.20
C PHE A 1 -13.39 -13.14 -7.65
N HIS A 2 -12.92 -12.18 -8.45
CA HIS A 2 -11.94 -11.17 -8.02
C HIS A 2 -12.42 -10.14 -6.98
N VAL A 3 -13.70 -9.75 -7.00
CA VAL A 3 -14.24 -8.70 -6.10
C VAL A 3 -14.20 -9.12 -4.63
N GLY A 4 -14.54 -10.37 -4.31
CA GLY A 4 -14.49 -10.88 -2.93
C GLY A 4 -13.08 -10.90 -2.35
N LYS A 5 -12.08 -11.24 -3.17
CA LYS A 5 -10.67 -11.23 -2.77
C LYS A 5 -10.16 -9.84 -2.43
N ILE A 6 -10.53 -8.83 -3.22
CA ILE A 6 -10.16 -7.43 -2.95
C ILE A 6 -10.78 -6.96 -1.63
N GLN A 7 -12.04 -7.30 -1.38
CA GLN A 7 -12.71 -6.94 -0.13
C GLN A 7 -12.06 -7.61 1.09
N GLU A 8 -11.66 -8.88 0.98
CA GLU A 8 -10.95 -9.62 2.03
C GLU A 8 -9.58 -8.96 2.33
N LEU A 9 -8.78 -8.69 1.29
CA LEU A 9 -7.49 -8.03 1.45
C LEU A 9 -7.63 -6.63 2.06
N ARG A 10 -8.66 -5.86 1.67
CA ARG A 10 -8.96 -4.57 2.28
C ARG A 10 -9.28 -4.73 3.76
N ALA A 11 -10.18 -5.65 4.12
CA ALA A 11 -10.55 -5.89 5.51
C ALA A 11 -9.35 -6.31 6.37
N GLU A 12 -8.43 -7.12 5.83
CA GLU A 12 -7.19 -7.48 6.53
C GLU A 12 -6.25 -6.27 6.70
N LEU A 13 -6.15 -5.38 5.71
CA LEU A 13 -5.32 -4.15 5.76
C LEU A 13 -5.83 -3.11 6.76
N THR A 14 -7.15 -2.90 6.79
CA THR A 14 -7.81 -1.87 7.60
C THR A 14 -8.25 -2.38 8.97
N SER A 15 -7.96 -3.64 9.30
CA SER A 15 -8.33 -4.24 10.57
C SER A 15 -7.80 -3.45 11.77
N GLU A 16 -8.70 -3.06 12.67
CA GLU A 16 -8.37 -2.39 13.93
C GLU A 16 -7.79 -3.33 14.99
N LYS A 17 -7.86 -4.65 14.75
CA LYS A 17 -7.28 -5.65 15.66
C LYS A 17 -5.78 -5.41 15.79
N ARG A 18 -5.29 -5.35 17.03
CA ARG A 18 -3.87 -5.14 17.37
C ARG A 18 -2.93 -5.90 16.42
N ASP A 19 -2.13 -5.14 15.67
CA ASP A 19 -1.16 -5.67 14.71
C ASP A 19 0.26 -5.46 15.25
N GLN A 20 0.68 -6.35 16.14
CA GLN A 20 1.99 -6.26 16.77
C GLN A 20 3.09 -6.34 15.71
N LYS A 21 3.98 -5.34 15.69
CA LYS A 21 5.07 -5.23 14.70
C LYS A 21 4.59 -5.19 13.23
N HIS A 22 3.34 -4.85 12.96
CA HIS A 22 2.77 -4.75 11.60
C HIS A 22 2.85 -6.03 10.76
N GLN A 23 2.82 -7.21 11.40
CA GLN A 23 2.96 -8.49 10.70
C GLN A 23 1.77 -8.78 9.78
N ARG A 24 0.55 -8.39 10.17
CA ARG A 24 -0.62 -8.57 9.31
C ARG A 24 -0.50 -7.72 8.06
N LYS A 25 -0.27 -6.41 8.22
CA LYS A 25 -0.06 -5.50 7.07
C LYS A 25 1.05 -6.00 6.15
N LYS A 26 2.15 -6.50 6.71
CA LYS A 26 3.25 -7.12 5.95
C LYS A 26 2.78 -8.31 5.11
N THR A 27 2.08 -9.27 5.72
CA THR A 27 1.56 -10.46 5.02
C THR A 27 0.59 -10.07 3.92
N VAL A 28 -0.32 -9.13 4.18
CA VAL A 28 -1.29 -8.67 3.18
C VAL A 28 -0.61 -7.96 2.01
N MET A 29 0.38 -7.10 2.28
CA MET A 29 1.15 -6.45 1.22
C MET A 29 1.89 -7.46 0.33
N LYS A 30 2.42 -8.55 0.90
CA LYS A 30 3.01 -9.65 0.11
C LYS A 30 1.97 -10.31 -0.80
N LYS A 31 0.76 -10.58 -0.29
CA LYS A 31 -0.35 -11.12 -1.10
C LYS A 31 -0.71 -10.15 -2.24
N ILE A 32 -0.77 -8.85 -1.99
CA ILE A 32 -1.09 -7.83 -3.00
C ILE A 32 -0.03 -7.81 -4.10
N VAL A 33 1.26 -7.74 -3.74
CA VAL A 33 2.36 -7.76 -4.71
C VAL A 33 2.32 -9.04 -5.55
N ALA A 34 2.12 -10.21 -4.95
CA ALA A 34 2.01 -11.46 -5.68
C ALA A 34 0.87 -11.44 -6.71
N ASN A 35 -0.31 -10.94 -6.34
CA ASN A 35 -1.44 -10.82 -7.25
C ASN A 35 -1.18 -9.85 -8.40
N MET A 36 -0.52 -8.73 -8.10
CA MET A 36 -0.11 -7.73 -9.07
C MET A 36 0.87 -8.30 -10.09
N THR A 37 1.87 -9.09 -9.64
CA THR A 37 2.81 -9.81 -10.51
C THR A 37 2.11 -10.85 -11.40
N MET A 38 1.03 -11.46 -10.91
CA MET A 38 0.18 -12.37 -11.69
C MET A 38 -0.79 -11.64 -12.66
N GLY A 39 -0.69 -10.31 -12.79
CA GLY A 39 -1.50 -9.52 -13.71
C GLY A 39 -2.91 -9.17 -13.21
N ASN A 40 -3.24 -9.46 -11.94
CA ASN A 40 -4.53 -9.09 -11.38
C ASN A 40 -4.56 -7.60 -11.01
N ASP A 41 -5.66 -6.92 -11.35
CA ASP A 41 -5.83 -5.51 -10.99
C ASP A 41 -6.13 -5.34 -9.49
N MET A 42 -5.13 -4.85 -8.76
CA MET A 42 -5.20 -4.51 -7.34
C MET A 42 -5.37 -2.99 -7.13
N SER A 43 -5.55 -2.19 -8.19
CA SER A 43 -5.77 -0.73 -8.09
C SER A 43 -6.91 -0.30 -7.15
N PRO A 44 -8.00 -1.06 -6.93
CA PRO A 44 -9.03 -0.63 -5.98
C PRO A 44 -8.54 -0.52 -4.54
N LEU A 45 -7.41 -1.15 -4.19
CA LEU A 45 -6.79 -1.05 -2.85
C LEU A 45 -5.92 0.19 -2.67
N PHE A 46 -5.82 1.06 -3.68
CA PHE A 46 -4.93 2.23 -3.66
C PHE A 46 -5.11 3.14 -2.43
N PRO A 47 -6.35 3.54 -2.03
CA PRO A 47 -6.52 4.37 -0.84
C PRO A 47 -6.02 3.69 0.44
N ASP A 48 -6.25 2.38 0.56
CA ASP A 48 -5.81 1.58 1.70
C ASP A 48 -4.28 1.48 1.75
N ILE A 49 -3.64 1.30 0.59
CA ILE A 49 -2.18 1.21 0.42
C ILE A 49 -1.48 2.53 0.74
N LEU A 50 -2.09 3.68 0.40
CA LEU A 50 -1.56 4.99 0.81
C LEU A 50 -1.51 5.14 2.34
N ASN A 51 -2.53 4.64 3.05
CA ASN A 51 -2.52 4.64 4.52
C ASN A 51 -1.42 3.72 5.08
N VAL A 52 -1.16 2.59 4.44
CA VAL A 52 -0.10 1.64 4.82
C VAL A 52 1.30 2.24 4.64
N MET A 53 1.48 3.24 3.77
CA MET A 53 2.77 3.93 3.59
C MET A 53 3.30 4.58 4.89
N GLN A 54 2.41 4.97 5.79
CA GLN A 54 2.75 5.62 7.06
C GLN A 54 3.38 4.63 8.07
N VAL A 55 3.27 3.33 7.82
CA VAL A 55 3.81 2.29 8.71
C VAL A 55 5.35 2.39 8.73
N PRO A 56 5.99 2.47 9.92
CA PRO A 56 7.44 2.66 10.05
C PRO A 56 8.26 1.37 9.81
N VAL A 57 7.81 0.49 8.92
CA VAL A 57 8.49 -0.77 8.58
C VAL A 57 9.03 -0.69 7.15
N LEU A 58 10.35 -0.75 7.01
CA LEU A 58 11.03 -0.56 5.72
C LEU A 58 10.56 -1.56 4.65
N GLU A 59 10.38 -2.83 5.01
CA GLU A 59 9.91 -3.86 4.06
C GLU A 59 8.50 -3.56 3.53
N ILE A 60 7.60 -3.05 4.39
CA ILE A 60 6.26 -2.62 3.97
C ILE A 60 6.36 -1.43 3.01
N LYS A 61 7.18 -0.42 3.35
CA LYS A 61 7.39 0.74 2.47
C LYS A 61 7.89 0.33 1.09
N LYS A 62 8.87 -0.58 1.00
CA LYS A 62 9.36 -1.12 -0.29
C LYS A 62 8.24 -1.72 -1.14
N MET A 63 7.33 -2.49 -0.53
CA MET A 63 6.18 -3.07 -1.24
C MET A 63 5.18 -2.00 -1.69
N VAL A 64 4.93 -0.96 -0.88
CA VAL A 64 4.09 0.17 -1.27
C VAL A 64 4.69 0.94 -2.45
N TYR A 65 6.00 1.22 -2.41
CA TYR A 65 6.70 1.87 -3.53
C TYR A 65 6.62 1.03 -4.81
N LEU A 66 6.87 -0.28 -4.72
CA LEU A 66 6.76 -1.20 -5.85
C LEU A 66 5.34 -1.18 -6.46
N TYR A 67 4.31 -1.18 -5.61
CA TYR A 67 2.92 -1.06 -6.05
C TYR A 67 2.66 0.22 -6.84
N ILE A 68 3.10 1.37 -6.32
CA ILE A 68 2.91 2.67 -6.98
C ILE A 68 3.63 2.71 -8.32
N ILE A 69 4.88 2.25 -8.38
CA ILE A 69 5.67 2.20 -9.62
C ILE A 69 5.00 1.30 -10.67
N ASN A 70 4.47 0.14 -10.25
CA ASN A 70 3.77 -0.78 -11.15
C ASN A 70 2.55 -0.11 -11.82
N TYR A 71 1.80 0.71 -11.08
CA TYR A 71 0.63 1.40 -11.62
C TYR A 71 0.92 2.78 -12.21
N ALA A 72 2.09 3.37 -11.97
CA ALA A 72 2.42 4.72 -12.45
C ALA A 72 2.36 4.85 -13.98
N ARG A 73 2.71 3.79 -14.72
CA ARG A 73 2.67 3.79 -16.19
C ARG A 73 1.26 3.69 -16.76
N THR A 74 0.39 2.91 -16.11
CA THR A 74 -0.95 2.60 -16.62
C THR A 74 -2.02 3.52 -16.04
N LYS A 75 -1.76 4.13 -14.88
CA LYS A 75 -2.69 4.97 -14.12
C LYS A 75 -1.92 6.15 -13.49
N PRO A 76 -1.51 7.15 -14.31
CA PRO A 76 -0.64 8.25 -13.87
C PRO A 76 -1.24 9.08 -12.73
N ASP A 77 -2.58 9.24 -12.68
CA ASP A 77 -3.26 9.99 -11.62
C ASP A 77 -3.00 9.42 -10.22
N MET A 78 -2.90 8.09 -10.10
CA MET A 78 -2.52 7.43 -8.84
C MET A 78 -1.08 7.76 -8.44
N ALA A 79 -0.17 7.87 -9.39
CA ALA A 79 1.19 8.30 -9.09
C ALA A 79 1.22 9.76 -8.61
N VAL A 80 0.47 10.65 -9.26
CA VAL A 80 0.36 12.07 -8.84
C VAL A 80 -0.17 12.19 -7.42
N MET A 81 -1.24 11.46 -7.08
CA MET A 81 -1.78 11.43 -5.72
C MET A 81 -0.76 10.93 -4.69
N ALA A 82 0.06 9.93 -5.06
CA ALA A 82 1.10 9.41 -4.17
C ALA A 82 2.27 10.39 -3.94
N ILE A 83 2.57 11.28 -4.90
CA ILE A 83 3.63 12.31 -4.75
C ILE A 83 3.36 13.20 -3.54
N SER A 84 2.12 13.67 -3.37
CA SER A 84 1.71 14.47 -2.21
C SER A 84 1.98 13.75 -0.89
N MET A 85 1.83 12.43 -0.87
CA MET A 85 2.14 11.61 0.30
C MET A 85 3.65 11.47 0.55
N PHE A 86 4.45 11.31 -0.51
CA PHE A 86 5.91 11.23 -0.38
C PHE A 86 6.53 12.51 0.18
N ILE A 87 6.01 13.68 -0.24
CA ILE A 87 6.43 14.98 0.31
C ILE A 87 6.11 15.03 1.81
N LYS A 88 4.90 14.61 2.21
CA LYS A 88 4.50 14.57 3.62
C LYS A 88 5.35 13.61 4.46
N VAL A 89 5.73 12.46 3.92
CA VAL A 89 6.63 11.50 4.60
C VAL A 89 8.05 12.04 4.76
N LYS A 90 8.50 12.92 3.86
CA LYS A 90 9.80 13.63 3.99
C LYS A 90 9.72 14.85 4.91
N GLY A 91 8.53 15.41 5.15
CA GLY A 91 8.29 16.61 5.93
C GLY A 91 8.28 16.44 7.46
N THR A 92 8.41 15.23 8.01
CA THR A 92 8.52 15.02 9.46
C THR A 92 9.96 14.69 9.86
N LYS A 93 10.81 15.73 9.78
CA LYS A 93 11.97 16.04 10.65
C LYS A 93 12.77 17.19 10.01
N VAL A 94 12.29 18.41 10.21
CA VAL A 94 13.20 19.54 10.49
C VAL A 94 12.89 19.87 11.95
N ASN A 95 13.91 19.72 12.78
CA ASN A 95 13.86 20.01 14.21
C ASN A 95 13.51 21.49 14.41
N ASP A 96 12.53 21.75 15.27
CA ASP A 96 12.67 22.73 16.36
C ASP A 96 12.57 21.95 17.67
#